data_AF-A0A1Q7HMW1-F1
#
_entry.id   AF-A0A1Q7HMW1-F1
#
_cell.length_a   1.000
_cell.length_b   1.000
_cell.length_c   1.000
_cell.angle_alpha   90.00
_cell.angle_beta   90.00
_cell.angle_gamma   90.00
#
_symmetry.space_group_name_H-M   'P 1'
#
loop_
_entity.id
_entity.type
_entity.pdbx_description
1 polymer ?
#
loop_
_entity_poly.entity_id
_entity_poly.type
_entity_poly.pdbx_seq_one_letter_code
_entity_poly.pdbx_strand_id
1 'polypeptide(L)'
;MKLALVAAAAALALIVGIAATRGPATTAGGCGTVRGGVDGGYAQLRFVDSREDHATFTFGQSQNGTFQPPPYELSESARAGDHRVFRLRFSNASTVNPDGSPSLEGLPLLQPADDELRQVRLISDADRTITWEITSEGARCPRVTAKRYTQGTFPRVQVVVMFADKGAITVEPATMVGPQVWVSGIAFAADNEVDVILNDTTVTAMTTATGTFEKALYVFDLPPGLYRVRARDRVGHDASASLTIPLQPIVPDLVPR
;
A
#
# COMPACT_ATOMS: atom_id res chain seq x y z
N MET A 1 49.37 76.97 25.05
CA MET A 1 48.68 77.38 26.30
C MET A 1 47.29 76.72 26.27
N LYS A 2 47.07 75.75 27.17
CA LYS A 2 45.79 75.19 27.71
C LYS A 2 44.68 74.77 26.72
N LEU A 3 44.32 73.47 26.65
CA LEU A 3 43.20 72.79 27.37
C LEU A 3 41.82 73.45 27.11
N ALA A 4 40.66 72.81 27.00
CA ALA A 4 40.11 71.45 26.88
C ALA A 4 38.56 71.60 27.05
N LEU A 5 37.79 70.52 26.85
CA LEU A 5 36.34 70.31 27.16
C LEU A 5 35.32 70.91 26.17
N VAL A 6 34.27 70.26 25.62
CA VAL A 6 33.40 69.06 25.85
C VAL A 6 31.94 69.53 25.93
N ALA A 7 31.07 69.03 25.04
CA ALA A 7 29.62 68.71 25.19
C ALA A 7 29.02 68.53 23.76
N ALA A 8 28.61 67.37 23.26
CA ALA A 8 27.57 66.39 23.65
C ALA A 8 26.12 66.80 23.26
N ALA A 9 25.57 66.16 22.20
CA ALA A 9 24.17 65.74 21.97
C ALA A 9 24.02 65.35 20.46
N ALA A 10 24.07 64.08 20.03
CA ALA A 10 23.11 62.97 20.19
C ALA A 10 21.75 63.19 19.51
N ALA A 11 21.62 62.71 18.25
CA ALA A 11 20.36 62.26 17.67
C ALA A 11 20.66 61.15 16.64
N LEU A 12 20.57 59.90 17.10
CA LEU A 12 20.77 58.66 16.36
C LEU A 12 19.40 58.22 15.82
N ALA A 13 19.18 58.28 14.51
CA ALA A 13 18.00 57.69 13.88
C ALA A 13 18.26 56.20 13.61
N LEU A 14 17.57 55.37 14.39
CA LEU A 14 17.63 53.92 14.43
C LEU A 14 16.97 53.32 13.16
N ILE A 15 17.76 52.83 12.22
CA ILE A 15 17.28 51.92 11.17
C ILE A 15 17.24 50.52 11.80
N VAL A 16 16.09 50.13 12.35
CA VAL A 16 15.84 48.73 12.74
C VAL A 16 15.50 47.95 11.49
N GLY A 17 16.49 47.23 10.96
CA GLY A 17 16.25 46.13 10.04
C GLY A 17 15.49 45.03 10.77
N ILE A 18 14.26 44.74 10.35
CA ILE A 18 13.55 43.53 10.74
C ILE A 18 14.17 42.39 9.93
N ALA A 19 15.32 41.89 10.39
CA ALA A 19 15.78 40.56 10.02
C ALA A 19 14.88 39.58 10.79
N ALA A 20 13.84 39.08 10.13
CA ALA A 20 13.09 37.93 10.61
C ALA A 20 14.06 36.74 10.68
N THR A 21 14.65 36.53 11.86
CA THR A 21 15.34 35.30 12.20
C THR A 21 14.27 34.21 12.22
N ARG A 22 14.07 33.54 11.09
CA ARG A 22 13.48 32.21 11.08
C ARG A 22 14.34 31.37 12.02
N GLY A 23 13.84 31.12 13.23
CA GLY A 23 14.42 30.13 14.12
C GLY A 23 14.56 28.81 13.36
N PRO A 24 15.50 27.93 13.75
CA PRO A 24 15.59 26.62 13.14
C PRO A 24 14.21 25.99 13.22
N ALA A 25 13.61 25.73 12.05
CA ALA A 25 12.40 24.95 11.97
C ALA A 25 12.75 23.63 12.66
N THR A 26 12.15 23.39 13.83
CA THR A 26 12.11 22.06 14.42
C THR A 26 11.55 21.15 13.35
N THR A 27 12.41 20.35 12.74
CA THR A 27 12.02 19.33 11.77
C THR A 27 11.04 18.42 12.50
N ALA A 28 9.75 18.54 12.17
CA ALA A 28 8.79 17.50 12.51
C ALA A 28 9.39 16.17 12.06
N GLY A 29 9.59 15.23 13.00
CA GLY A 29 10.36 14.00 12.78
C GLY A 29 10.05 13.35 11.43
N GLY A 30 11.10 13.00 10.68
CA GLY A 30 10.99 12.17 9.48
C GLY A 30 10.35 10.83 9.81
N CYS A 31 9.75 10.14 8.83
CA CYS A 31 9.53 8.72 9.03
C CYS A 31 10.89 8.03 9.11
N GLY A 32 11.03 7.14 10.10
CA GLY A 32 12.14 6.20 10.10
C GLY A 32 12.08 5.27 8.89
N THR A 33 13.18 4.57 8.64
CA THR A 33 13.23 3.52 7.62
C THR A 33 12.46 2.29 8.11
N VAL A 34 11.55 1.77 7.28
CA VAL A 34 10.83 0.51 7.53
C VAL A 34 11.50 -0.59 6.69
N ARG A 35 11.85 -1.70 7.32
CA ARG A 35 12.43 -2.88 6.66
C ARG A 35 11.62 -4.12 6.96
N GLY A 36 11.60 -5.06 6.03
CA GLY A 36 10.99 -6.37 6.23
C GLY A 36 11.24 -7.30 5.06
N GLY A 37 10.44 -8.37 4.98
CA GLY A 37 10.67 -9.47 4.05
C GLY A 37 11.56 -10.55 4.68
N VAL A 38 12.00 -11.50 3.86
CA VAL A 38 12.83 -12.62 4.29
C VAL A 38 14.17 -12.53 3.58
N ASP A 39 15.28 -12.56 4.33
CA ASP A 39 16.62 -12.62 3.76
C ASP A 39 16.76 -13.82 2.81
N GLY A 40 17.26 -13.56 1.60
CA GLY A 40 17.32 -14.59 0.55
C GLY A 40 15.96 -14.99 -0.04
N GLY A 41 14.88 -14.27 0.28
CA GLY A 41 13.58 -14.40 -0.36
C GLY A 41 13.60 -13.82 -1.77
N TYR A 42 13.07 -14.56 -2.72
CA TYR A 42 12.95 -14.14 -4.12
C TYR A 42 11.49 -14.16 -4.53
N ALA A 43 11.06 -13.11 -5.20
CA ALA A 43 9.72 -13.05 -5.74
C ALA A 43 9.68 -12.18 -6.98
N GLN A 44 8.75 -12.46 -7.86
CA GLN A 44 8.62 -11.72 -9.10
C GLN A 44 7.37 -10.85 -9.03
N LEU A 45 7.50 -9.54 -9.26
CA LEU A 45 6.36 -8.64 -9.19
C LEU A 45 5.41 -8.95 -10.35
N ARG A 46 4.12 -9.11 -10.06
CA ARG A 46 3.08 -9.44 -11.05
C ARG A 46 2.06 -8.33 -11.23
N PHE A 47 1.65 -7.70 -10.13
CA PHE A 47 0.63 -6.66 -10.15
C PHE A 47 0.93 -5.60 -9.09
N VAL A 48 0.56 -4.37 -9.39
CA VAL A 48 0.50 -3.27 -8.42
C VAL A 48 -0.91 -2.72 -8.45
N ASP A 49 -1.57 -2.72 -7.28
CA ASP A 49 -2.85 -2.06 -7.06
C ASP A 49 -2.60 -0.84 -6.16
N SER A 50 -3.26 0.28 -6.42
CA SER A 50 -3.19 1.44 -5.54
C SER A 50 -4.58 2.01 -5.35
N ARG A 51 -4.88 2.33 -4.10
CA ARG A 51 -6.16 2.89 -3.67
C ARG A 51 -5.92 4.19 -2.92
N GLU A 52 -7.00 4.78 -2.43
CA GLU A 52 -7.01 6.05 -1.73
C GLU A 52 -5.99 6.13 -0.58
N ASP A 53 -5.74 5.01 0.11
CA ASP A 53 -5.01 4.95 1.38
C ASP A 53 -3.88 3.91 1.42
N HIS A 54 -3.70 3.11 0.37
CA HIS A 54 -2.66 2.08 0.33
C HIS A 54 -2.23 1.67 -1.08
N ALA A 55 -0.99 1.17 -1.17
CA ALA A 55 -0.43 0.53 -2.36
C ALA A 55 -0.14 -0.94 -2.06
N THR A 56 -0.60 -1.84 -2.92
CA THR A 56 -0.42 -3.29 -2.82
C THR A 56 0.47 -3.79 -3.95
N PHE A 57 1.61 -4.37 -3.59
CA PHE A 57 2.55 -5.01 -4.50
C PHE A 57 2.37 -6.52 -4.42
N THR A 58 1.87 -7.14 -5.50
CA THR A 58 1.61 -8.58 -5.56
C THR A 58 2.71 -9.28 -6.33
N PHE A 59 3.35 -10.25 -5.68
CA PHE A 59 4.44 -11.04 -6.22
C PHE A 59 4.02 -12.50 -6.39
N GLY A 60 4.50 -13.10 -7.49
CA GLY A 60 4.43 -14.54 -7.73
C GLY A 60 5.81 -15.19 -7.65
N GLN A 61 5.85 -16.47 -7.99
CA GLN A 61 7.10 -17.23 -8.04
C GLN A 61 8.10 -16.61 -9.02
N SER A 62 9.35 -16.51 -8.56
CA SER A 62 10.52 -16.18 -9.38
C SER A 62 11.19 -17.46 -9.89
N GLN A 63 11.89 -17.40 -11.02
CA GLN A 63 12.79 -18.48 -11.45
C GLN A 63 14.01 -18.64 -10.55
N ASN A 64 14.30 -17.63 -9.74
CA ASN A 64 15.49 -17.59 -8.90
C ASN A 64 15.11 -17.79 -7.44
N GLY A 65 15.93 -18.56 -6.72
CA GLY A 65 15.88 -18.69 -5.27
C GLY A 65 14.57 -19.23 -4.70
N THR A 66 14.37 -19.01 -3.40
CA THR A 66 13.21 -19.54 -2.68
C THR A 66 12.06 -18.53 -2.72
N PHE A 67 10.87 -19.00 -3.12
CA PHE A 67 9.68 -18.17 -3.13
C PHE A 67 9.24 -17.78 -1.72
N GLN A 68 9.54 -16.54 -1.35
CA GLN A 68 9.26 -15.91 -0.06
C GLN A 68 9.07 -14.41 -0.28
N PRO A 69 8.54 -13.66 0.71
CA PRO A 69 8.53 -12.22 0.62
C PRO A 69 9.94 -11.65 0.38
N PRO A 70 10.14 -10.87 -0.71
CA PRO A 70 11.45 -10.31 -1.01
C PRO A 70 11.83 -9.29 0.09
N PRO A 71 13.12 -9.16 0.45
CA PRO A 71 13.57 -8.09 1.33
C PRO A 71 13.14 -6.73 0.79
N TYR A 72 12.60 -5.89 1.67
CA TYR A 72 12.18 -4.55 1.29
C TYR A 72 12.65 -3.49 2.29
N GLU A 73 12.82 -2.28 1.77
CA GLU A 73 13.14 -1.08 2.53
C GLU A 73 12.30 0.09 2.02
N LEU A 74 11.52 0.72 2.92
CA LEU A 74 10.80 1.96 2.68
C LEU A 74 11.48 3.09 3.47
N SER A 75 11.79 4.19 2.80
CA SER A 75 12.38 5.38 3.42
C SER A 75 11.73 6.64 2.88
N GLU A 76 11.59 7.68 3.71
CA GLU A 76 11.17 9.00 3.23
C GLU A 76 12.33 9.66 2.47
N SER A 77 12.11 9.98 1.20
CA SER A 77 13.10 10.63 0.34
C SER A 77 12.95 12.15 0.27
N ALA A 78 11.73 12.68 0.45
CA ALA A 78 11.48 14.12 0.45
C ALA A 78 10.20 14.47 1.21
N ARG A 79 10.12 15.71 1.71
CA ARG A 79 8.93 16.30 2.35
C ARG A 79 8.79 17.78 2.01
N ALA A 80 7.57 18.22 1.72
CA ALA A 80 7.19 19.61 1.55
C ALA A 80 5.81 19.88 2.16
N GLY A 81 5.75 20.35 3.40
CA GLY A 81 4.47 20.45 4.14
C GLY A 81 3.92 19.05 4.42
N ASP A 82 2.64 18.83 4.07
CA ASP A 82 1.97 17.54 4.16
C ASP A 82 2.28 16.62 2.97
N HIS A 83 2.93 17.13 1.94
CA HIS A 83 3.35 16.35 0.79
C HIS A 83 4.62 15.56 1.11
N ARG A 84 4.59 14.25 0.88
CA ARG A 84 5.66 13.33 1.24
C ARG A 84 5.97 12.38 0.10
N VAL A 85 7.24 12.11 -0.10
CA VAL A 85 7.73 11.17 -1.11
C VAL A 85 8.54 10.09 -0.43
N PHE A 86 8.15 8.85 -0.64
CA PHE A 86 8.81 7.67 -0.12
C PHE A 86 9.45 6.85 -1.24
N ARG A 87 10.60 6.26 -0.95
CA ARG A 87 11.28 5.32 -1.82
C ARG A 87 11.17 3.93 -1.23
N LEU A 88 10.50 3.04 -1.96
CA LEU A 88 10.35 1.63 -1.65
C LEU A 88 11.27 0.81 -2.54
N ARG A 89 12.22 0.10 -1.95
CA ARG A 89 13.12 -0.82 -2.65
C ARG A 89 12.75 -2.24 -2.29
N PHE A 90 12.61 -3.10 -3.29
CA PHE A 90 12.59 -4.54 -3.10
C PHE A 90 13.87 -5.13 -3.69
N SER A 91 14.62 -5.86 -2.88
CA SER A 91 15.78 -6.64 -3.34
C SER A 91 15.34 -8.06 -3.69
N ASN A 92 16.08 -8.72 -4.58
CA ASN A 92 15.77 -10.06 -5.10
C ASN A 92 14.38 -10.13 -5.78
N ALA A 93 13.95 -9.02 -6.37
CA ALA A 93 12.70 -8.89 -7.10
C ALA A 93 12.93 -8.34 -8.51
N SER A 94 11.99 -8.63 -9.42
CA SER A 94 12.06 -8.18 -10.82
C SER A 94 10.67 -7.99 -11.40
N THR A 95 10.55 -7.11 -12.40
CA THR A 95 9.37 -6.94 -13.25
C THR A 95 9.45 -7.75 -14.55
N VAL A 96 10.26 -8.81 -14.59
CA VAL A 96 10.42 -9.67 -15.76
C VAL A 96 9.98 -11.09 -15.43
N ASN A 97 9.10 -11.62 -16.28
CA ASN A 97 8.57 -12.98 -16.21
C ASN A 97 9.64 -14.03 -16.47
N PRO A 98 9.39 -15.29 -16.08
CA PRO A 98 10.28 -16.41 -16.35
C PRO A 98 10.62 -16.55 -17.84
N ASP A 99 9.68 -16.22 -18.71
CA ASP A 99 9.83 -16.26 -20.17
C ASP A 99 10.52 -15.02 -20.76
N GLY A 100 10.96 -14.07 -19.93
CA GLY A 100 11.61 -12.83 -20.35
C GLY A 100 10.65 -11.70 -20.72
N SER A 101 9.34 -11.93 -20.72
CA SER A 101 8.35 -10.87 -20.97
C SER A 101 8.24 -9.90 -19.78
N PRO A 102 7.89 -8.62 -19.97
CA PRO A 102 7.58 -7.73 -18.87
C PRO A 102 6.37 -8.24 -18.08
N SER A 103 6.44 -8.22 -16.76
CA SER A 103 5.29 -8.55 -15.90
C SER A 103 4.32 -7.38 -15.73
N LEU A 104 4.76 -6.18 -16.07
CA LEU A 104 4.01 -4.93 -15.96
C LEU A 104 3.90 -4.28 -17.34
N GLU A 105 3.16 -4.89 -18.28
CA GLU A 105 2.83 -4.20 -19.54
C GLU A 105 1.66 -3.23 -19.32
N GLY A 106 1.84 -1.97 -19.72
CA GLY A 106 0.75 -1.01 -19.84
C GLY A 106 0.11 -0.55 -18.53
N LEU A 107 0.79 -0.63 -17.38
CA LEU A 107 0.23 -0.06 -16.15
C LEU A 107 0.03 1.46 -16.33
N PRO A 108 -1.21 1.97 -16.23
CA PRO A 108 -1.40 3.40 -16.03
C PRO A 108 -0.69 3.79 -14.75
N LEU A 109 -0.02 4.94 -14.76
CA LEU A 109 0.37 5.60 -13.54
C LEU A 109 -0.91 5.77 -12.71
N LEU A 110 -1.11 4.91 -11.71
CA LEU A 110 -2.32 4.98 -10.90
C LEU A 110 -2.15 6.20 -9.98
N GLN A 111 -2.85 7.25 -10.34
CA GLN A 111 -2.96 8.49 -9.59
C GLN A 111 -4.33 8.45 -8.92
N PRO A 112 -4.43 8.09 -7.63
CA PRO A 112 -5.70 8.14 -6.92
C PRO A 112 -6.24 9.58 -6.93
N ALA A 113 -7.54 9.72 -7.11
CA ALA A 113 -8.19 11.02 -7.22
C ALA A 113 -8.45 11.57 -5.82
N ASP A 114 -7.60 12.49 -5.37
CA ASP A 114 -7.79 13.32 -4.16
C ASP A 114 -7.69 12.64 -2.79
N ASP A 115 -6.79 11.66 -2.66
CA ASP A 115 -6.63 10.89 -1.42
C ASP A 115 -5.23 10.97 -0.77
N GLU A 116 -5.10 10.33 0.39
CA GLU A 116 -3.87 10.24 1.19
C GLU A 116 -2.71 9.66 0.37
N LEU A 117 -2.96 8.66 -0.50
CA LEU A 117 -2.04 8.21 -1.52
C LEU A 117 -2.26 8.99 -2.83
N ARG A 118 -1.21 9.64 -3.35
CA ARG A 118 -1.29 10.44 -4.58
C ARG A 118 -0.69 9.76 -5.80
N GLN A 119 0.38 8.98 -5.62
CA GLN A 119 1.08 8.40 -6.76
C GLN A 119 1.88 7.17 -6.34
N VAL A 120 1.91 6.16 -7.21
CA VAL A 120 2.83 5.03 -7.12
C VAL A 120 3.53 4.88 -8.48
N ARG A 121 4.85 5.00 -8.51
CA ARG A 121 5.63 5.05 -9.76
C ARG A 121 6.87 4.18 -9.69
N LEU A 122 7.10 3.36 -10.71
CA LEU A 122 8.35 2.61 -10.86
C LEU A 122 9.48 3.57 -11.27
N ILE A 123 10.58 3.54 -10.52
CA ILE A 123 11.77 4.36 -10.76
C ILE A 123 12.87 3.58 -11.47
N SER A 124 13.07 2.32 -11.06
CA SER A 124 14.09 1.45 -11.63
C SER A 124 13.72 -0.01 -11.45
N ASP A 125 14.04 -0.84 -12.45
CA ASP A 125 14.23 -2.28 -12.30
C ASP A 125 15.61 -2.62 -12.85
N ALA A 126 16.58 -2.82 -11.96
CA ALA A 126 17.95 -3.15 -12.31
C ALA A 126 18.57 -4.00 -11.22
N ASP A 127 19.48 -4.91 -11.59
CA ASP A 127 20.26 -5.72 -10.65
C ASP A 127 19.39 -6.45 -9.60
N ARG A 128 18.23 -6.97 -10.04
CA ARG A 128 17.22 -7.62 -9.18
C ARG A 128 16.74 -6.75 -8.03
N THR A 129 16.79 -5.44 -8.23
CA THR A 129 16.29 -4.44 -7.32
C THR A 129 15.27 -3.58 -8.07
N ILE A 130 14.01 -3.69 -7.65
CA ILE A 130 12.97 -2.79 -8.11
C ILE A 130 12.80 -1.65 -7.11
N THR A 131 12.80 -0.42 -7.60
CA THR A 131 12.63 0.79 -6.80
C THR A 131 11.37 1.52 -7.24
N TRP A 132 10.52 1.82 -6.28
CA TRP A 132 9.28 2.56 -6.43
C TRP A 132 9.35 3.87 -5.67
N GLU A 133 8.67 4.87 -6.21
CA GLU A 133 8.38 6.13 -5.57
C GLU A 133 6.90 6.15 -5.22
N ILE A 134 6.60 6.48 -3.98
CA ILE A 134 5.24 6.56 -3.46
C ILE A 134 5.05 7.96 -2.90
N THR A 135 4.11 8.70 -3.47
CA THR A 135 3.79 10.06 -3.08
C THR A 135 2.50 10.05 -2.29
N SER A 136 2.49 10.70 -1.13
CA SER A 136 1.32 10.79 -0.25
C SER A 136 1.12 12.22 0.24
N GLU A 137 -0.11 12.53 0.64
CA GLU A 137 -0.44 13.70 1.44
C GLU A 137 -0.67 13.28 2.90
N GLY A 138 -0.37 14.17 3.84
CA GLY A 138 -0.63 13.99 5.26
C GLY A 138 0.61 13.71 6.11
N ALA A 139 0.47 13.92 7.41
CA ALA A 139 1.58 13.83 8.37
C ALA A 139 1.89 12.40 8.84
N ARG A 140 1.06 11.40 8.51
CA ARG A 140 1.18 10.03 9.03
C ARG A 140 2.34 9.29 8.39
N CYS A 141 3.02 8.48 9.19
CA CYS A 141 4.04 7.58 8.67
C CYS A 141 3.42 6.30 8.13
N PRO A 142 3.80 5.88 6.91
CA PRO A 142 3.26 4.66 6.35
C PRO A 142 3.70 3.45 7.16
N ARG A 143 2.81 2.47 7.24
CA ARG A 143 3.13 1.13 7.73
C ARG A 143 3.29 0.21 6.55
N VAL A 144 4.24 -0.71 6.65
CA VAL A 144 4.44 -1.77 5.65
C VAL A 144 4.17 -3.10 6.29
N THR A 145 3.40 -3.93 5.59
CA THR A 145 3.05 -5.27 6.02
C THR A 145 3.16 -6.22 4.85
N ALA A 146 3.53 -7.46 5.12
CA ALA A 146 3.69 -8.46 4.09
C ALA A 146 2.98 -9.75 4.49
N LYS A 147 2.33 -10.40 3.52
CA LYS A 147 1.69 -11.69 3.70
C LYS A 147 2.05 -12.60 2.55
N ARG A 148 2.44 -13.83 2.89
CA ARG A 148 2.50 -14.94 1.94
C ARG A 148 1.16 -15.68 1.98
N TYR A 149 0.57 -15.85 0.82
CA TYR A 149 -0.68 -16.56 0.61
C TYR A 149 -0.35 -17.99 0.25
N THR A 150 -0.84 -18.91 1.06
CA THR A 150 -0.70 -20.36 0.83
C THR A 150 -1.99 -20.96 0.29
N GLN A 151 -3.12 -20.28 0.50
CA GLN A 151 -4.44 -20.64 -0.04
C GLN A 151 -4.78 -19.78 -1.28
N GLY A 152 -5.65 -20.28 -2.15
CA GLY A 152 -6.03 -19.65 -3.41
C GLY A 152 -5.59 -20.45 -4.64
N THR A 153 -5.76 -19.88 -5.84
CA THR A 153 -5.44 -20.58 -7.08
C THR A 153 -3.92 -20.65 -7.32
N PHE A 154 -3.16 -19.67 -6.82
CA PHE A 154 -1.71 -19.63 -6.96
C PHE A 154 -1.00 -19.06 -5.71
N PRO A 155 0.17 -19.62 -5.32
CA PRO A 155 1.01 -19.03 -4.29
C PRO A 155 1.41 -17.62 -4.68
N ARG A 156 1.18 -16.66 -3.78
CA ARG A 156 1.57 -15.26 -3.97
C ARG A 156 2.10 -14.66 -2.68
N VAL A 157 2.81 -13.55 -2.80
CA VAL A 157 3.14 -12.66 -1.68
C VAL A 157 2.51 -11.31 -1.98
N GLN A 158 1.97 -10.64 -0.97
CA GLN A 158 1.69 -9.21 -1.07
C GLN A 158 2.51 -8.43 -0.06
N VAL A 159 3.01 -7.28 -0.49
CA VAL A 159 3.54 -6.23 0.38
C VAL A 159 2.64 -5.03 0.22
N VAL A 160 2.10 -4.53 1.34
CA VAL A 160 1.15 -3.42 1.35
C VAL A 160 1.74 -2.25 2.12
N VAL A 161 1.77 -1.08 1.49
CA VAL A 161 2.16 0.20 2.10
C VAL A 161 0.90 0.97 2.39
N MET A 162 0.64 1.30 3.65
CA MET A 162 -0.61 1.90 4.12
C MET A 162 -0.34 3.25 4.75
N PHE A 163 -1.14 4.24 4.39
CA PHE A 163 -1.06 5.61 4.91
C PHE A 163 -2.15 5.87 5.96
N ALA A 164 -3.26 5.11 5.92
CA ALA A 164 -4.32 5.16 6.91
C ALA A 164 -4.27 4.03 7.96
N ASP A 165 -4.98 4.24 9.07
CA ASP A 165 -5.36 3.18 10.02
C ASP A 165 -6.52 2.34 9.47
N LYS A 166 -6.25 1.65 8.37
CA LYS A 166 -7.18 0.76 7.68
C LYS A 166 -6.53 -0.57 7.34
N GLY A 167 -7.36 -1.58 7.13
CA GLY A 167 -6.91 -2.87 6.61
C GLY A 167 -6.85 -2.84 5.08
N ALA A 168 -6.23 -3.86 4.50
CA ALA A 168 -6.36 -4.15 3.07
C ALA A 168 -6.89 -5.57 2.88
N ILE A 169 -7.76 -5.76 1.89
CA ILE A 169 -8.25 -7.08 1.50
C ILE A 169 -8.10 -7.32 0.00
N THR A 170 -7.83 -8.59 -0.34
CA THR A 170 -7.91 -9.13 -1.70
C THR A 170 -8.99 -10.21 -1.74
N VAL A 171 -9.73 -10.27 -2.84
CA VAL A 171 -10.74 -11.29 -3.13
C VAL A 171 -10.30 -12.10 -4.34
N GLU A 172 -10.30 -13.42 -4.23
CA GLU A 172 -9.84 -14.32 -5.30
C GLU A 172 -10.81 -15.49 -5.53
N PRO A 173 -11.21 -15.77 -6.78
CA PRO A 173 -10.97 -14.92 -7.95
C PRO A 173 -11.77 -13.61 -7.85
N ALA A 174 -11.21 -12.51 -8.40
CA ALA A 174 -11.91 -11.22 -8.46
C ALA A 174 -13.09 -11.22 -9.44
N THR A 175 -13.07 -12.13 -10.42
CA THR A 175 -14.21 -12.46 -11.28
C THR A 175 -14.61 -13.91 -11.02
N MET A 176 -15.81 -14.10 -10.50
CA MET A 176 -16.23 -15.39 -9.97
C MET A 176 -16.77 -16.32 -11.06
N VAL A 177 -16.31 -17.57 -11.07
CA VAL A 177 -16.80 -18.63 -11.99
C VAL A 177 -17.26 -19.90 -11.25
N GLY A 178 -17.35 -19.84 -9.91
CA GLY A 178 -17.76 -20.95 -9.05
C GLY A 178 -18.34 -20.44 -7.72
N PRO A 179 -18.72 -21.33 -6.79
CA PRO A 179 -19.48 -20.94 -5.59
C PRO A 179 -18.62 -20.37 -4.46
N GLN A 180 -17.30 -20.26 -4.64
CA GLN A 180 -16.38 -19.92 -3.57
C GLN A 180 -15.36 -18.87 -4.01
N VAL A 181 -15.15 -17.89 -3.14
CA VAL A 181 -14.03 -16.94 -3.23
C VAL A 181 -13.23 -16.97 -1.92
N TRP A 182 -11.94 -16.69 -2.03
CA TRP A 182 -11.03 -16.51 -0.90
C TRP A 182 -10.86 -15.03 -0.62
N VAL A 183 -11.27 -14.62 0.59
CA VAL A 183 -11.04 -13.29 1.11
C VAL A 183 -9.84 -13.33 2.02
N SER A 184 -8.96 -12.36 1.81
CA SER A 184 -7.61 -12.43 2.27
C SER A 184 -7.22 -11.04 2.76
N GLY A 185 -6.97 -10.90 4.06
CA GLY A 185 -6.76 -9.60 4.68
C GLY A 185 -5.40 -9.45 5.36
N ILE A 186 -4.99 -8.20 5.49
CA ILE A 186 -3.71 -7.77 6.07
C ILE A 186 -3.89 -6.40 6.75
N ALA A 187 -3.11 -6.16 7.81
CA ALA A 187 -3.17 -4.96 8.67
C ALA A 187 -4.48 -4.73 9.41
N PHE A 188 -5.11 -5.82 9.83
CA PHE A 188 -6.13 -5.77 10.88
C PHE A 188 -5.46 -5.88 12.24
N ALA A 189 -6.21 -5.67 13.33
CA ALA A 189 -5.69 -5.95 14.66
C ALA A 189 -5.25 -7.41 14.79
N ALA A 190 -4.12 -7.64 15.45
CA ALA A 190 -3.61 -8.99 15.73
C ALA A 190 -4.54 -9.74 16.69
N ASP A 191 -4.69 -11.05 16.48
CA ASP A 191 -5.46 -11.96 17.34
C ASP A 191 -6.91 -11.49 17.62
N ASN A 192 -7.55 -10.88 16.62
CA ASN A 192 -8.88 -10.30 16.69
C ASN A 192 -9.84 -10.91 15.66
N GLU A 193 -11.13 -10.81 15.95
CA GLU A 193 -12.18 -11.15 14.99
C GLU A 193 -12.29 -10.09 13.89
N VAL A 194 -12.49 -10.57 12.66
CA VAL A 194 -12.79 -9.78 11.48
C VAL A 194 -14.07 -10.30 10.84
N ASP A 195 -15.06 -9.43 10.71
CA ASP A 195 -16.28 -9.72 9.98
C ASP A 195 -16.05 -9.44 8.49
N VAL A 196 -16.18 -10.48 7.67
CA VAL A 196 -16.12 -10.41 6.21
C VAL A 196 -17.55 -10.42 5.67
N ILE A 197 -17.90 -9.38 4.92
CA ILE A 197 -19.29 -9.06 4.58
C ILE A 197 -19.44 -8.96 3.06
N LEU A 198 -20.44 -9.64 2.53
CA LEU A 198 -20.91 -9.52 1.14
C LEU A 198 -22.44 -9.45 1.14
N ASN A 199 -22.98 -8.28 0.79
CA ASN A 199 -24.40 -7.95 0.96
C ASN A 199 -24.84 -8.23 2.41
N ASP A 200 -25.84 -9.09 2.60
CA ASP A 200 -26.39 -9.45 3.91
C ASP A 200 -25.67 -10.66 4.55
N THR A 201 -24.73 -11.29 3.83
CA THR A 201 -23.95 -12.42 4.32
C THR A 201 -22.72 -11.94 5.07
N THR A 202 -22.58 -12.38 6.32
CA THR A 202 -21.39 -12.13 7.15
C THR A 202 -20.75 -13.44 7.57
N VAL A 203 -19.42 -13.54 7.41
CA VAL A 203 -18.61 -14.64 7.93
C VAL A 203 -17.47 -14.08 8.76
N THR A 204 -17.20 -14.67 9.92
CA THR A 204 -16.14 -14.19 10.81
C THR A 204 -14.84 -14.99 10.61
N ALA A 205 -13.72 -14.28 10.59
CA ALA A 205 -12.37 -14.82 10.56
C ALA A 205 -11.60 -14.37 11.81
N MET A 206 -10.60 -15.15 12.21
CA MET A 206 -9.62 -14.72 13.22
C MET A 206 -8.35 -14.28 12.53
N THR A 207 -7.83 -13.12 12.93
CA THR A 207 -6.49 -12.71 12.50
C THR A 207 -5.41 -13.45 13.28
N THR A 208 -4.26 -13.60 12.66
CA THR A 208 -3.04 -14.08 13.31
C THR A 208 -2.42 -12.98 14.18
N ALA A 209 -1.34 -13.33 14.89
CA ALA A 209 -0.51 -12.38 15.64
C ALA A 209 0.08 -11.24 14.79
N THR A 210 0.06 -11.34 13.46
CA THR A 210 0.52 -10.28 12.54
C THR A 210 -0.63 -9.48 11.91
N GLY A 211 -1.89 -9.71 12.34
CA GLY A 211 -3.04 -8.99 11.81
C GLY A 211 -3.48 -9.45 10.42
N THR A 212 -3.13 -10.68 10.04
CA THR A 212 -3.50 -11.29 8.73
C THR A 212 -4.57 -12.34 8.90
N PHE A 213 -5.45 -12.52 7.91
CA PHE A 213 -6.44 -13.60 7.89
C PHE A 213 -6.70 -14.15 6.49
N GLU A 214 -7.22 -15.38 6.40
CA GLU A 214 -7.76 -15.99 5.18
C GLU A 214 -9.12 -16.62 5.50
N LYS A 215 -10.11 -16.36 4.65
CA LYS A 215 -11.47 -16.88 4.85
C LYS A 215 -12.11 -17.19 3.52
N ALA A 216 -12.66 -18.41 3.41
CA ALA A 216 -13.54 -18.75 2.31
C ALA A 216 -14.89 -18.08 2.52
N LEU A 217 -15.39 -17.46 1.46
CA LEU A 217 -16.75 -16.95 1.36
C LEU A 217 -17.46 -17.73 0.26
N TYR A 218 -18.57 -18.37 0.62
CA TYR A 218 -19.41 -19.04 -0.35
C TYR A 218 -20.45 -18.05 -0.90
N VAL A 219 -20.54 -17.98 -2.21
CA VAL A 219 -21.40 -17.06 -2.94
C VAL A 219 -22.39 -17.88 -3.74
N PHE A 220 -23.65 -17.84 -3.30
CA PHE A 220 -24.75 -18.52 -3.96
C PHE A 220 -25.73 -17.47 -4.50
N ASP A 221 -26.31 -17.74 -5.67
CA ASP A 221 -27.49 -17.06 -6.20
C ASP A 221 -27.40 -15.53 -6.33
N LEU A 222 -26.19 -14.98 -6.50
CA LEU A 222 -26.03 -13.56 -6.82
C LEU A 222 -26.27 -13.32 -8.32
N PRO A 223 -27.14 -12.37 -8.70
CA PRO A 223 -27.25 -11.94 -10.09
C PRO A 223 -25.91 -11.41 -10.64
N PRO A 224 -25.71 -11.44 -11.97
CA PRO A 224 -24.55 -10.81 -12.60
C PRO A 224 -24.42 -9.34 -12.19
N GLY A 225 -23.20 -8.89 -11.86
CA GLY A 225 -22.96 -7.53 -11.41
C GLY A 225 -21.63 -7.33 -10.70
N LEU A 226 -21.37 -6.07 -10.34
CA LEU A 226 -20.22 -5.67 -9.52
C LEU A 226 -20.66 -5.55 -8.06
N TYR A 227 -19.99 -6.30 -7.19
CA TYR A 227 -20.24 -6.34 -5.76
C TYR A 227 -19.04 -5.83 -4.99
N ARG A 228 -19.27 -5.45 -3.73
CA ARG A 228 -18.24 -5.00 -2.80
C ARG A 228 -18.18 -5.95 -1.61
N VAL A 229 -17.07 -6.68 -1.50
CA VAL A 229 -16.71 -7.40 -0.27
C VAL A 229 -16.11 -6.39 0.70
N ARG A 230 -16.49 -6.47 1.98
CA ARG A 230 -15.95 -5.63 3.06
C ARG A 230 -15.35 -6.51 4.14
N ALA A 231 -14.39 -5.98 4.88
CA ALA A 231 -13.87 -6.60 6.08
C ALA A 231 -13.76 -5.53 7.17
N ARG A 232 -14.15 -5.85 8.39
CA ARG A 232 -14.03 -4.94 9.54
C ARG A 232 -13.65 -5.70 10.80
N ASP A 233 -12.63 -5.23 11.51
CA ASP A 233 -12.30 -5.77 12.82
C ASP A 233 -13.01 -5.04 13.97
N ARG A 234 -12.85 -5.58 15.18
CA ARG A 234 -13.47 -5.03 16.40
C ARG A 234 -12.87 -3.70 16.86
N VAL A 235 -11.66 -3.36 16.41
CA VAL A 235 -10.99 -2.10 16.79
C VAL A 235 -11.24 -0.97 15.79
N GLY A 236 -11.91 -1.27 14.67
CA GLY A 236 -12.39 -0.28 13.71
C GLY A 236 -11.58 -0.19 12.42
N HIS A 237 -10.59 -1.06 12.19
CA HIS A 237 -9.97 -1.15 10.88
C HIS A 237 -10.97 -1.74 9.89
N ASP A 238 -11.17 -1.07 8.77
CA ASP A 238 -12.03 -1.52 7.68
C ASP A 238 -11.27 -1.62 6.36
N ALA A 239 -11.78 -2.45 5.46
CA ALA A 239 -11.27 -2.59 4.10
C ALA A 239 -12.39 -3.01 3.17
N SER A 240 -12.23 -2.78 1.87
CA SER A 240 -13.13 -3.32 0.87
C SER A 240 -12.40 -3.74 -0.41
N ALA A 241 -13.01 -4.64 -1.18
CA ALA A 241 -12.53 -5.04 -2.49
C ALA A 241 -13.71 -5.39 -3.40
N SER A 242 -13.50 -5.18 -4.70
CA SER A 242 -14.50 -5.48 -5.73
C SER A 242 -14.54 -6.97 -6.05
N LEU A 243 -15.74 -7.47 -6.32
CA LEU A 243 -16.01 -8.82 -6.80
C LEU A 243 -16.96 -8.74 -7.99
N THR A 244 -16.59 -9.32 -9.12
CA THR A 244 -17.42 -9.35 -10.33
C THR A 244 -18.09 -10.71 -10.47
N ILE A 245 -19.42 -10.71 -10.58
CA ILE A 245 -20.20 -11.89 -10.97
C ILE A 245 -20.52 -11.73 -12.46
N PRO A 246 -19.91 -12.55 -13.35
CA PRO A 246 -20.15 -12.44 -14.77
C PRO A 246 -21.56 -12.92 -15.12
N LEU A 247 -22.08 -12.40 -16.23
CA LEU A 247 -23.26 -12.99 -16.86
C LEU A 247 -22.88 -14.41 -17.31
N GLN A 248 -23.53 -15.43 -16.74
CA GLN A 248 -23.32 -16.79 -17.20
C GLN A 248 -23.91 -16.93 -18.61
N PRO A 249 -23.19 -17.55 -19.56
CA PRO A 249 -23.76 -17.83 -20.87
C PRO A 249 -24.97 -18.75 -20.67
N ILE A 250 -26.09 -18.40 -21.30
CA ILE A 250 -27.25 -19.29 -21.38
C ILE A 250 -26.77 -20.51 -22.18
N VAL A 251 -26.53 -21.63 -21.50
CA VAL A 251 -26.34 -22.90 -22.17
C VAL A 251 -27.73 -23.30 -22.69
N PRO A 252 -27.96 -23.35 -24.02
CA PRO A 252 -29.23 -23.84 -24.54
C PRO A 252 -29.42 -25.26 -24.01
N ASP A 253 -30.62 -25.57 -23.52
CA ASP A 253 -30.94 -26.92 -23.06
C ASP A 253 -30.74 -27.88 -24.25
N LEU A 254 -29.65 -28.65 -24.24
CA LEU A 254 -29.31 -29.58 -25.32
C LEU A 254 -30.17 -30.85 -25.26
N VAL A 255 -31.10 -30.93 -24.31
CA VAL A 255 -32.03 -32.04 -24.17
C VAL A 255 -33.46 -31.51 -24.32
N PRO A 256 -34.12 -31.75 -25.46
CA PRO A 256 -35.56 -31.57 -25.58
C PRO A 256 -36.24 -32.47 -24.53
N ARG A 257 -37.08 -31.89 -23.67
CA ARG A 257 -37.97 -32.64 -22.78
C ARG A 257 -39.13 -33.25 -23.55
#